data_AF-A0A975I2G3-F1
#
_entry.id   AF-A0A975I2G3-F1
#
_cell.length_a   1.000
_cell.length_b   1.000
_cell.length_c   1.000
_cell.angle_alpha   90.00
_cell.angle_beta   90.00
_cell.angle_gamma   90.00
#
_symmetry.space_group_name_H-M   'P 1'
#
loop_
_entity.id
_entity.type
_entity.pdbx_description
1 polymer ?
#
loop_
_entity_poly.entity_id
_entity_poly.type
_entity_poly.pdbx_seq_one_letter_code
_entity_poly.pdbx_strand_id
1 'polypeptide(L)'
;MANIFPRWSNLLPLKIAFCLGTVGAGVVLGINYYATPKAQVVGYQPTQPIPFSHKIHVDQLGLDCRYCHSFVDVAGHSNVPTGNTCWNCHQHVQKDSPKLAPLHVSMDPTFPGYDGKPIEWVRIHKSPDYVYFNHSAHVNRGISCQSCHGDVHKMEVVYQAQPHSMGWCLECHRAPEQHLRPLEEVYNLNYGDSDVAKYSKDASVVTTKDLGKKLKETFNVHPKTSCATCHH
;
A
#
# COMPACT_ATOMS: atom_id res chain seq x y z
N MET A 1 58.81 -1.32 44.00
CA MET A 1 57.99 -0.60 43.01
C MET A 1 56.54 -0.72 43.45
N ALA A 2 55.87 0.40 43.76
CA ALA A 2 54.45 0.36 44.12
C ALA A 2 53.65 -0.12 42.90
N ASN A 3 52.76 -1.11 43.10
CA ASN A 3 51.83 -1.51 42.05
C ASN A 3 50.87 -0.35 41.81
N ILE A 4 51.10 0.42 40.76
CA ILE A 4 50.30 1.60 40.40
C ILE A 4 48.85 1.18 40.06
N PHE A 5 48.65 -0.05 39.59
CA PHE A 5 47.33 -0.61 39.30
C PHE A 5 47.05 -1.91 40.09
N PRO A 6 45.90 -2.01 40.78
CA PRO A 6 45.47 -3.24 41.41
C PRO A 6 45.27 -4.39 40.39
N ARG A 7 45.40 -5.65 40.83
CA ARG A 7 45.22 -6.83 39.95
C ARG A 7 43.85 -6.90 39.26
N TRP A 8 42.81 -6.31 39.84
CA TRP A 8 41.47 -6.26 39.22
C TRP A 8 41.44 -5.39 37.95
N SER A 9 42.39 -4.46 37.79
CA SER A 9 42.48 -3.60 36.60
C SER A 9 42.86 -4.35 35.34
N ASN A 10 43.43 -5.56 35.43
CA ASN A 10 43.69 -6.42 34.26
C ASN A 10 42.40 -6.90 33.59
N LEU A 11 41.29 -7.01 34.34
CA LEU A 11 39.98 -7.39 33.81
C LEU A 11 39.19 -6.19 33.26
N LEU A 12 39.61 -4.95 33.58
CA LEU A 12 38.88 -3.75 33.22
C LEU A 12 38.81 -3.53 31.69
N PRO A 13 39.90 -3.68 30.90
CA PRO A 13 39.82 -3.57 29.44
C PRO A 13 38.86 -4.58 28.81
N LEU A 14 38.81 -5.80 29.35
CA LEU A 14 37.96 -6.88 28.83
C LEU A 14 36.48 -6.60 29.15
N LYS A 15 36.18 -6.10 30.35
CA LYS A 15 34.84 -5.64 30.72
C LYS A 15 34.39 -4.45 29.87
N ILE A 16 35.26 -3.47 29.64
CA ILE A 16 34.96 -2.31 28.78
C ILE A 16 34.70 -2.77 27.34
N ALA A 17 35.54 -3.64 26.79
CA ALA A 17 35.36 -4.18 25.45
C ALA A 17 34.04 -4.96 25.31
N PHE A 18 33.68 -5.76 26.33
CA PHE A 18 32.40 -6.47 26.35
C PHE A 18 31.22 -5.49 26.44
N CYS A 19 31.25 -4.52 27.36
CA CYS A 19 30.19 -3.51 27.47
C CYS A 19 30.03 -2.72 26.16
N LEU A 20 31.12 -2.22 25.57
CA LEU A 20 31.06 -1.51 24.29
C LEU A 20 30.56 -2.41 23.15
N GLY A 21 30.98 -3.67 23.12
CA GLY A 21 30.49 -4.65 22.15
C GLY A 21 28.99 -4.88 22.27
N THR A 22 28.49 -5.09 23.48
CA THR A 22 27.05 -5.29 23.73
C THR A 22 26.21 -4.05 23.42
N VAL A 23 26.67 -2.85 23.81
CA VAL A 23 26.00 -1.59 23.48
C VAL A 23 26.01 -1.35 21.97
N GLY A 24 27.15 -1.55 21.31
CA GLY A 24 27.27 -1.42 19.86
C GLY A 24 26.34 -2.38 19.12
N ALA A 25 26.31 -3.65 19.53
CA ALA A 25 25.37 -4.64 18.96
C ALA A 25 23.92 -4.23 19.20
N GLY A 26 23.58 -3.77 20.41
CA GLY A 26 22.23 -3.30 20.74
C GLY A 26 21.79 -2.11 19.89
N VAL A 27 22.66 -1.12 19.69
CA VAL A 27 22.38 0.04 18.83
C VAL A 27 22.22 -0.38 17.37
N VAL A 28 23.11 -1.24 16.85
CA VAL A 28 23.02 -1.74 15.48
C VAL A 28 21.71 -2.49 15.25
N LEU A 29 21.34 -3.39 16.17
CA LEU A 29 20.07 -4.13 16.07
C LEU A 29 18.86 -3.20 16.17
N GLY A 30 18.88 -2.26 17.13
CA GLY A 30 17.81 -1.29 17.32
C GLY A 30 17.58 -0.42 16.07
N ILE A 31 18.65 0.12 15.49
CA ILE A 31 18.57 0.92 14.26
C ILE A 31 18.07 0.06 13.09
N ASN A 32 18.63 -1.14 12.89
CA ASN A 32 18.23 -2.02 11.79
C ASN A 32 16.78 -2.51 11.90
N TYR A 33 16.16 -2.44 13.07
CA TYR A 33 14.75 -2.78 13.26
C TYR A 33 13.85 -1.54 13.13
N TYR A 34 14.09 -0.51 13.94
CA TYR A 34 13.20 0.65 14.07
C TYR A 34 13.37 1.70 12.97
N ALA A 35 14.54 1.79 12.33
CA ALA A 35 14.76 2.71 11.21
C ALA A 35 14.29 2.13 9.86
N THR A 36 13.59 1.00 9.87
CA THR A 36 13.05 0.41 8.63
C THR A 36 11.76 1.12 8.22
N PRO A 37 11.49 1.26 6.90
CA PRO A 37 10.21 1.80 6.43
C PRO A 37 9.01 1.01 6.96
N LYS A 38 9.15 -0.32 7.12
CA LYS A 38 8.11 -1.16 7.70
C LYS A 38 7.74 -0.73 9.12
N ALA A 39 8.73 -0.39 9.96
CA ALA A 39 8.47 0.09 11.31
C ALA A 39 7.96 1.54 11.37
N GLN A 40 8.27 2.36 10.35
CA GLN A 40 7.99 3.79 10.38
C GLN A 40 6.65 4.19 9.77
N VAL A 41 6.23 3.54 8.68
CA VAL A 41 5.04 3.98 7.91
C VAL A 41 3.88 3.00 7.90
N VAL A 42 4.12 1.70 8.08
CA VAL A 42 3.05 0.70 8.04
C VAL A 42 2.13 0.90 9.24
N GLY A 43 0.82 0.87 8.99
CA GLY A 43 -0.20 1.17 10.00
C GLY A 43 -0.53 2.66 10.14
N TYR A 44 0.11 3.56 9.39
CA TYR A 44 -0.33 4.96 9.33
C TYR A 44 -1.79 5.04 8.87
N GLN A 45 -2.65 5.55 9.76
CA GLN A 45 -4.11 5.58 9.62
C GLN A 45 -4.65 6.93 10.15
N PRO A 46 -4.55 8.01 9.36
CA PRO A 46 -5.01 9.32 9.77
C PRO A 46 -6.55 9.37 9.86
N THR A 47 -7.05 10.25 10.72
CA THR A 47 -8.48 10.59 10.75
C THR A 47 -8.85 11.30 9.44
N GLN A 48 -9.89 10.80 8.78
CA GLN A 48 -10.42 11.39 7.56
C GLN A 48 -11.60 12.34 7.87
N PRO A 49 -11.88 13.33 7.01
CA PRO A 49 -13.04 14.22 7.18
C PRO A 49 -14.36 13.44 7.23
N ILE A 50 -14.48 12.42 6.38
CA ILE A 50 -15.58 11.47 6.38
C ILE A 50 -15.01 10.08 6.67
N PRO A 51 -15.55 9.31 7.63
CA PRO A 51 -15.10 7.96 7.93
C PRO A 51 -15.60 6.97 6.85
N PHE A 52 -15.06 7.09 5.64
CA PHE A 52 -15.41 6.25 4.50
C PHE A 52 -14.93 4.81 4.71
N SER A 53 -15.87 3.86 4.64
CA SER A 53 -15.60 2.44 4.82
C SER A 53 -15.56 1.71 3.48
N HIS A 54 -14.38 1.25 3.08
CA HIS A 54 -14.25 0.39 1.90
C HIS A 54 -14.90 -0.98 2.14
N LYS A 55 -14.96 -1.45 3.39
CA LYS A 55 -15.71 -2.64 3.78
C LYS A 55 -17.18 -2.62 3.39
N ILE A 56 -17.86 -1.49 3.63
CA ILE A 56 -19.26 -1.40 3.22
C ILE A 56 -19.37 -1.33 1.70
N HIS A 57 -18.59 -0.46 1.07
CA HIS A 57 -18.76 -0.16 -0.36
C HIS A 57 -18.27 -1.29 -1.28
N VAL A 58 -17.21 -2.00 -0.92
CA VAL A 58 -16.60 -3.03 -1.77
C VAL A 58 -17.03 -4.43 -1.33
N ASP A 59 -16.88 -4.78 -0.06
CA ASP A 59 -17.16 -6.14 0.42
C ASP A 59 -18.67 -6.42 0.57
N GLN A 60 -19.44 -5.48 1.13
CA GLN A 60 -20.90 -5.69 1.31
C GLN A 60 -21.73 -5.33 0.07
N LEU A 61 -21.38 -4.25 -0.62
CA LEU A 61 -22.14 -3.75 -1.78
C LEU A 61 -21.58 -4.21 -3.13
N GLY A 62 -20.36 -4.75 -3.18
CA GLY A 62 -19.77 -5.28 -4.42
C GLY A 62 -19.36 -4.21 -5.44
N LEU A 63 -19.11 -2.96 -5.03
CA LEU A 63 -18.70 -1.92 -5.97
C LEU A 63 -17.30 -2.18 -6.51
N ASP A 64 -17.15 -2.09 -7.83
CA ASP A 64 -15.85 -2.14 -8.50
C ASP A 64 -14.98 -0.94 -8.10
N CYS A 65 -13.68 -1.17 -7.91
CA CYS A 65 -12.72 -0.15 -7.50
C CYS A 65 -12.74 1.07 -8.43
N ARG A 66 -12.93 0.87 -9.73
CA ARG A 66 -12.92 1.90 -10.78
C ARG A 66 -14.15 2.80 -10.75
N TYR A 67 -15.22 2.41 -10.05
CA TYR A 67 -16.38 3.28 -9.89
C TYR A 67 -15.98 4.61 -9.22
N CYS A 68 -15.11 4.54 -8.22
CA CYS A 68 -14.56 5.70 -7.54
C CYS A 68 -13.19 6.11 -8.08
N HIS A 69 -12.33 5.13 -8.36
CA HIS A 69 -10.94 5.32 -8.80
C HIS A 69 -10.82 5.19 -10.32
N SER A 70 -11.60 5.99 -11.05
CA SER A 70 -11.87 5.84 -12.48
C SER A 70 -10.66 6.00 -13.41
N PHE A 71 -9.55 6.59 -12.96
CA PHE A 71 -8.36 6.78 -13.79
C PHE A 71 -7.23 5.79 -13.52
N VAL A 72 -7.44 4.78 -12.68
CA VAL A 72 -6.38 3.86 -12.23
C VAL A 72 -5.74 3.04 -13.37
N ASP A 73 -6.48 2.75 -14.43
CA ASP A 73 -6.04 1.98 -15.60
C ASP A 73 -5.59 2.83 -16.79
N VAL A 74 -5.79 4.15 -16.75
CA VAL A 74 -5.42 5.04 -17.86
C VAL A 74 -4.35 6.06 -17.49
N ALA A 75 -4.27 6.48 -16.21
CA ALA A 75 -3.37 7.54 -15.77
C ALA A 75 -2.28 7.04 -14.82
N GLY A 76 -1.22 7.84 -14.69
CA GLY A 76 -0.16 7.57 -13.72
C GLY A 76 -0.63 7.75 -12.27
N HIS A 77 -1.55 8.67 -12.03
CA HIS A 77 -2.15 8.93 -10.74
C HIS A 77 -3.59 8.39 -10.71
N SER A 78 -3.92 7.58 -9.70
CA SER A 78 -5.30 7.19 -9.40
C SER A 78 -5.99 8.30 -8.60
N ASN A 79 -7.13 8.78 -9.11
CA ASN A 79 -7.87 9.86 -8.49
C ASN A 79 -8.54 9.41 -7.19
N VAL A 80 -8.71 10.37 -6.27
CA VAL A 80 -9.74 10.27 -5.23
C VAL A 80 -11.06 10.76 -5.84
N PRO A 81 -12.20 10.10 -5.61
CA PRO A 81 -13.47 10.53 -6.19
C PRO A 81 -13.84 11.94 -5.74
N THR A 82 -14.55 12.66 -6.61
CA THR A 82 -15.14 13.94 -6.25
C THR A 82 -16.39 13.73 -5.38
N GLY A 83 -16.86 14.77 -4.70
CA GLY A 83 -18.09 14.71 -3.91
C GLY A 83 -19.31 14.27 -4.74
N ASN A 84 -19.35 14.55 -6.05
CA ASN A 84 -20.40 14.09 -6.96
C ASN A 84 -20.54 12.57 -6.99
N THR A 85 -19.43 11.82 -6.99
CA THR A 85 -19.47 10.35 -6.97
C THR A 85 -20.20 9.83 -5.73
N CYS A 86 -19.95 10.46 -4.58
CA CYS A 86 -20.65 10.15 -3.34
C CYS A 86 -22.12 10.60 -3.40
N TRP A 87 -22.37 11.78 -3.97
CA TRP A 87 -23.69 12.40 -4.05
C TRP A 87 -24.68 11.63 -4.93
N ASN A 88 -24.19 10.89 -5.94
CA ASN A 88 -25.00 10.02 -6.78
C ASN A 88 -25.92 9.09 -5.96
N CYS A 89 -25.47 8.63 -4.80
CA CYS A 89 -26.26 7.78 -3.91
C CYS A 89 -26.64 8.47 -2.59
N HIS A 90 -25.72 9.21 -1.98
CA HIS A 90 -25.93 9.74 -0.62
C HIS A 90 -26.93 10.90 -0.52
N GLN A 91 -27.40 11.43 -1.66
CA GLN A 91 -28.59 12.28 -1.68
C GLN A 91 -29.89 11.53 -1.31
N HIS A 92 -29.86 10.18 -1.32
CA HIS A 92 -30.99 9.31 -0.98
C HIS A 92 -30.64 8.24 0.07
N VAL A 93 -29.40 7.76 0.11
CA VAL A 93 -28.96 6.67 0.98
C VAL A 93 -28.19 7.21 2.18
N GLN A 94 -28.63 6.86 3.38
CA GLN A 94 -28.03 7.33 4.64
C GLN A 94 -27.94 8.87 4.71
N LYS A 95 -28.86 9.58 4.05
CA LYS A 95 -28.87 11.04 3.91
C LYS A 95 -28.80 11.76 5.26
N ASP A 96 -29.47 11.24 6.29
CA ASP A 96 -29.54 11.89 7.60
C ASP A 96 -28.37 11.49 8.53
N SER A 97 -27.37 10.76 8.01
CA SER A 97 -26.22 10.32 8.80
C SER A 97 -25.34 11.51 9.19
N PRO A 98 -25.06 11.73 10.48
CA PRO A 98 -24.19 12.82 10.91
C PRO A 98 -22.76 12.67 10.39
N LYS A 99 -22.34 11.45 10.03
CA LYS A 99 -21.02 11.18 9.45
C LYS A 99 -20.85 11.78 8.05
N LEU A 100 -21.95 12.06 7.35
CA LEU A 100 -21.94 12.63 6.01
C LEU A 100 -22.07 14.15 6.02
N ALA A 101 -22.13 14.81 7.18
CA ALA A 101 -22.22 16.27 7.26
C ALA A 101 -21.19 17.00 6.37
N PRO A 102 -19.91 16.58 6.28
CA PRO A 102 -18.95 17.21 5.36
C PRO A 102 -19.33 17.04 3.87
N LEU A 103 -19.94 15.91 3.49
CA LEU A 103 -20.44 15.70 2.13
C LEU A 103 -21.64 16.62 1.85
N HIS A 104 -22.55 16.79 2.80
CA HIS A 104 -23.69 17.71 2.64
C HIS A 104 -23.24 19.16 2.52
N VAL A 105 -22.30 19.62 3.35
CA VAL A 105 -21.69 20.95 3.22
C VAL A 105 -21.06 21.17 1.84
N SER A 106 -20.45 20.12 1.28
CA SER A 106 -19.83 20.17 -0.05
C SER A 106 -20.84 20.12 -1.21
N MET A 107 -21.93 19.35 -1.07
CA MET A 107 -22.75 18.93 -2.22
C MET A 107 -24.21 19.39 -2.20
N ASP A 108 -24.77 19.75 -1.05
CA ASP A 108 -26.20 20.06 -0.88
C ASP A 108 -26.40 21.58 -0.67
N PRO A 109 -26.88 22.32 -1.69
CA PRO A 109 -27.11 23.76 -1.57
C PRO A 109 -28.12 24.17 -0.50
N THR A 110 -28.94 23.22 -0.02
CA THR A 110 -29.95 23.45 1.01
C THR A 110 -29.44 23.18 2.42
N PHE A 111 -28.26 22.57 2.56
CA PHE A 111 -27.72 22.20 3.86
C PHE A 111 -27.08 23.40 4.57
N PRO A 112 -27.30 23.57 5.89
CA PRO A 112 -26.68 24.65 6.65
C PRO A 112 -25.15 24.63 6.54
N GLY A 113 -24.58 25.75 6.10
CA GLY A 113 -23.13 25.89 5.94
C GLY A 113 -22.59 25.41 4.61
N TYR A 114 -23.45 25.13 3.61
CA TYR A 114 -23.01 24.82 2.25
C TYR A 114 -22.01 25.85 1.71
N ASP A 115 -20.85 25.37 1.24
CA ASP A 115 -19.80 26.21 0.65
C ASP A 115 -19.33 25.72 -0.73
N GLY A 116 -19.81 24.55 -1.17
CA GLY A 116 -19.46 23.96 -2.46
C GLY A 116 -17.98 23.54 -2.58
N LYS A 117 -17.21 23.55 -1.49
CA LYS A 117 -15.78 23.21 -1.55
C LYS A 117 -15.59 21.70 -1.60
N PRO A 118 -14.54 21.21 -2.28
CA PRO A 118 -14.20 19.78 -2.27
C PRO A 118 -13.85 19.27 -0.87
N ILE A 119 -14.11 17.99 -0.63
CA ILE A 119 -13.70 17.32 0.61
C ILE A 119 -12.16 17.23 0.67
N GLU A 120 -11.58 17.75 1.74
CA GLU A 120 -10.12 17.77 1.97
C GLU A 120 -9.61 16.44 2.55
N TRP A 121 -9.54 15.40 1.72
CA TRP A 121 -9.05 14.09 2.13
C TRP A 121 -7.58 14.13 2.59
N VAL A 122 -7.27 13.40 3.66
CA VAL A 122 -5.88 13.22 4.12
C VAL A 122 -5.25 12.07 3.35
N ARG A 123 -4.26 12.39 2.52
CA ARG A 123 -3.54 11.38 1.73
C ARG A 123 -2.75 10.42 2.64
N ILE A 124 -2.96 9.12 2.44
CA ILE A 124 -2.29 8.04 3.19
C ILE A 124 -1.01 7.62 2.46
N HIS A 125 -1.18 7.18 1.21
CA HIS A 125 -0.09 6.72 0.37
C HIS A 125 0.52 7.93 -0.37
N LYS A 126 1.70 8.37 0.05
CA LYS A 126 2.47 9.43 -0.63
C LYS A 126 3.90 8.96 -0.88
N SER A 127 4.22 8.70 -2.15
CA SER A 127 5.61 8.60 -2.59
C SER A 127 6.26 9.99 -2.58
N PRO A 128 7.58 10.09 -2.36
CA PRO A 128 8.29 11.35 -2.49
C PRO A 128 8.11 11.98 -3.88
N ASP A 129 8.13 13.31 -3.96
CA ASP A 129 7.78 14.03 -5.19
C ASP A 129 8.83 13.84 -6.32
N TYR A 130 10.03 13.33 -6.01
CA TYR A 130 11.06 12.90 -6.97
C TYR A 130 10.89 11.44 -7.45
N VAL A 131 9.76 10.80 -7.11
CA VAL A 131 9.39 9.46 -7.56
C VAL A 131 8.15 9.58 -8.44
N TYR A 132 8.34 9.35 -9.73
CA TYR A 132 7.24 9.15 -10.66
C TYR A 132 6.72 7.72 -10.57
N PHE A 133 5.49 7.58 -10.06
CA PHE A 133 4.76 6.31 -10.05
C PHE A 133 3.60 6.38 -11.05
N ASN A 134 3.38 5.28 -11.77
CA ASN A 134 2.33 5.21 -12.79
C ASN A 134 1.40 4.02 -12.56
N HIS A 135 0.16 4.25 -12.13
CA HIS A 135 -0.83 3.18 -11.85
C HIS A 135 -1.16 2.35 -13.10
N SER A 136 -1.45 2.99 -14.23
CA SER A 136 -1.84 2.28 -15.46
C SER A 136 -0.75 1.35 -15.98
N ALA A 137 0.53 1.70 -15.77
CA ALA A 137 1.65 0.84 -16.12
C ALA A 137 1.67 -0.50 -15.35
N HIS A 138 1.10 -0.55 -14.13
CA HIS A 138 1.07 -1.75 -13.29
C HIS A 138 -0.23 -2.53 -13.48
N VAL A 139 -1.37 -1.84 -13.38
CA VAL A 139 -2.71 -2.43 -13.47
C VAL A 139 -2.91 -3.12 -14.82
N ASN A 140 -2.52 -2.46 -15.92
CA ASN A 140 -2.62 -3.03 -17.28
C ASN A 140 -1.60 -4.15 -17.54
N ARG A 141 -0.72 -4.44 -16.58
CA ARG A 141 0.24 -5.54 -16.62
C ARG A 141 -0.09 -6.64 -15.63
N GLY A 142 -1.30 -6.66 -15.06
CA GLY A 142 -1.75 -7.75 -14.21
C GLY A 142 -1.33 -7.61 -12.76
N ILE A 143 -1.04 -6.40 -12.28
CA ILE A 143 -0.76 -6.14 -10.86
C ILE A 143 -2.04 -5.62 -10.19
N SER A 144 -2.52 -6.34 -9.17
CA SER A 144 -3.72 -5.95 -8.42
C SER A 144 -3.46 -4.89 -7.36
N CYS A 145 -4.51 -4.13 -7.06
CA CYS A 145 -4.60 -3.21 -5.94
C CYS A 145 -4.16 -3.86 -4.62
N GLN A 146 -4.51 -5.13 -4.39
CA GLN A 146 -4.24 -5.85 -3.15
C GLN A 146 -2.75 -6.00 -2.85
N SER A 147 -1.94 -6.21 -3.89
CA SER A 147 -0.49 -6.41 -3.75
C SER A 147 0.19 -5.17 -3.17
N CYS A 148 -0.36 -3.97 -3.42
CA CYS A 148 0.22 -2.71 -2.99
C CYS A 148 -0.54 -2.07 -1.81
N HIS A 149 -1.86 -2.16 -1.77
CA HIS A 149 -2.72 -1.50 -0.80
C HIS A 149 -3.27 -2.44 0.28
N GLY A 150 -2.93 -3.73 0.22
CA GLY A 150 -3.47 -4.75 1.13
C GLY A 150 -4.95 -5.04 0.86
N ASP A 151 -5.60 -5.67 1.83
CA ASP A 151 -7.01 -6.07 1.77
C ASP A 151 -7.95 -4.86 1.94
N VAL A 152 -7.88 -3.90 1.03
CA VAL A 152 -8.62 -2.62 1.13
C VAL A 152 -10.13 -2.83 1.24
N HIS A 153 -10.69 -3.85 0.59
CA HIS A 153 -12.11 -4.19 0.72
C HIS A 153 -12.50 -4.64 2.13
N LYS A 154 -11.58 -5.00 3.01
CA LYS A 154 -11.89 -5.31 4.42
C LYS A 154 -11.63 -4.13 5.34
N MET A 155 -11.10 -3.03 4.83
CA MET A 155 -10.72 -1.87 5.62
C MET A 155 -11.94 -0.97 5.90
N GLU A 156 -12.28 -0.81 7.18
CA GLU A 156 -13.26 0.20 7.62
C GLU A 156 -12.67 1.61 7.57
N VAL A 157 -11.37 1.73 7.79
CA VAL A 157 -10.57 2.93 7.53
C VAL A 157 -9.28 2.46 6.87
N VAL A 158 -8.92 3.10 5.76
CA VAL A 158 -7.70 2.76 5.03
C VAL A 158 -6.49 3.09 5.89
N TYR A 159 -5.51 2.21 5.88
CA TYR A 159 -4.20 2.41 6.47
C TYR A 159 -3.10 2.02 5.48
N GLN A 160 -1.88 2.46 5.76
CA GLN A 160 -0.70 2.08 4.98
C GLN A 160 -0.37 0.60 5.22
N ALA A 161 -0.79 -0.31 4.34
CA ALA A 161 -0.56 -1.75 4.50
C ALA A 161 0.84 -2.22 4.08
N GLN A 162 1.46 -1.52 3.13
CA GLN A 162 2.79 -1.84 2.60
C GLN A 162 3.72 -0.65 2.78
N PRO A 163 5.04 -0.88 2.90
CA PRO A 163 5.99 0.21 3.18
C PRO A 163 6.19 1.20 2.01
N HIS A 164 5.89 0.79 0.77
CA HIS A 164 6.11 1.59 -0.46
C HIS A 164 7.51 2.21 -0.57
N SER A 165 8.50 1.56 0.03
CA SER A 165 9.91 1.95 -0.07
C SER A 165 10.53 1.48 -1.38
N MET A 166 11.60 2.14 -1.81
CA MET A 166 12.36 1.73 -3.01
C MET A 166 12.77 0.25 -2.96
N GLY A 167 13.25 -0.24 -1.81
CA GLY A 167 13.65 -1.64 -1.65
C GLY A 167 12.50 -2.61 -1.95
N TRP A 168 11.32 -2.32 -1.39
CA TRP A 168 10.10 -3.09 -1.61
C TRP A 168 9.62 -3.04 -3.08
N CYS A 169 9.65 -1.87 -3.71
CA CYS A 169 9.35 -1.76 -5.15
C CYS A 169 10.32 -2.57 -6.01
N LEU A 170 11.62 -2.53 -5.69
CA LEU A 170 12.65 -3.26 -6.42
C LEU A 170 12.59 -4.77 -6.20
N GLU A 171 12.16 -5.24 -5.02
CA GLU A 171 11.88 -6.66 -4.78
C GLU A 171 10.82 -7.16 -5.78
N CYS A 172 9.72 -6.43 -5.93
CA CYS A 172 8.69 -6.75 -6.91
C CYS A 172 9.20 -6.63 -8.36
N HIS A 173 9.92 -5.56 -8.72
CA HIS A 173 10.47 -5.41 -10.08
C HIS A 173 11.46 -6.53 -10.46
N ARG A 174 12.18 -7.10 -9.49
CA ARG A 174 13.09 -8.24 -9.71
C ARG A 174 12.36 -9.58 -9.85
N ALA A 175 11.22 -9.74 -9.17
CA ALA A 175 10.44 -10.98 -9.17
C ALA A 175 8.92 -10.70 -9.38
N PRO A 176 8.52 -10.10 -10.52
CA PRO A 176 7.13 -9.69 -10.73
C PRO A 176 6.16 -10.88 -10.80
N GLU A 177 6.64 -12.06 -11.19
CA GLU A 177 5.85 -13.29 -11.27
C GLU A 177 5.19 -13.71 -9.94
N GLN A 178 5.64 -13.17 -8.81
CA GLN A 178 5.01 -13.42 -7.51
C GLN A 178 3.70 -12.64 -7.31
N HIS A 179 3.44 -11.63 -8.16
CA HIS A 179 2.31 -10.71 -8.00
C HIS A 179 1.46 -10.56 -9.27
N LEU A 180 1.88 -11.15 -10.39
CA LEU A 180 1.14 -11.15 -11.64
C LEU A 180 -0.11 -12.03 -11.55
N ARG A 181 -1.20 -11.55 -12.13
CA ARG A 181 -2.46 -12.29 -12.31
C ARG A 181 -3.08 -12.00 -13.69
N PRO A 182 -4.05 -12.80 -14.15
CA PRO A 182 -4.81 -12.50 -15.36
C PRO A 182 -5.42 -11.10 -15.30
N LEU A 183 -5.55 -10.43 -16.46
CA LEU A 183 -6.00 -9.04 -16.51
C LEU A 183 -7.43 -8.87 -16.00
N GLU A 184 -8.25 -9.89 -16.19
CA GLU A 184 -9.64 -9.98 -15.73
C GLU A 184 -9.74 -10.05 -14.20
N GLU A 185 -8.68 -10.51 -13.53
CA GLU A 185 -8.62 -10.74 -12.08
C GLU A 185 -7.90 -9.62 -11.32
N VAL A 186 -7.47 -8.55 -12.01
CA VAL A 186 -6.75 -7.41 -11.42
C VAL A 186 -7.57 -6.74 -10.31
N TYR A 187 -8.87 -6.59 -10.53
CA TYR A 187 -9.80 -5.97 -9.58
C TYR A 187 -10.53 -6.98 -8.69
N ASN A 188 -10.33 -8.28 -8.91
CA ASN A 188 -10.87 -9.31 -8.04
C ASN A 188 -9.97 -9.51 -6.83
N LEU A 189 -10.43 -9.04 -5.67
CA LEU A 189 -9.68 -9.11 -4.41
C LEU A 189 -9.78 -10.48 -3.71
N ASN A 190 -10.62 -11.38 -4.23
CA ASN A 190 -10.76 -12.76 -3.76
C ASN A 190 -9.98 -13.76 -4.63
N TYR A 191 -9.26 -13.29 -5.65
CA TYR A 191 -8.46 -14.14 -6.52
C TYR A 191 -7.33 -14.84 -5.75
N GLY A 192 -7.23 -16.17 -5.90
CA GLY A 192 -6.18 -16.98 -5.27
C GLY A 192 -5.86 -18.27 -6.02
N ASP A 193 -5.11 -19.16 -5.37
CA ASP A 193 -4.64 -20.41 -5.97
C ASP A 193 -5.78 -21.32 -6.48
N SER A 194 -6.96 -21.25 -5.84
CA SER A 194 -8.17 -21.97 -6.29
C SER A 194 -8.66 -21.55 -7.67
N ASP A 195 -8.31 -20.34 -8.13
CA ASP A 195 -8.76 -19.81 -9.42
C ASP A 195 -7.81 -20.15 -10.56
N VAL A 196 -6.60 -20.64 -10.26
CA VAL A 196 -5.54 -20.92 -11.25
C VAL A 196 -6.00 -21.91 -12.32
N ALA A 197 -6.78 -22.91 -11.94
CA ALA A 197 -7.33 -23.91 -12.86
C ALA A 197 -8.26 -23.32 -13.94
N LYS A 198 -8.84 -22.13 -13.71
CA LYS A 198 -9.64 -21.41 -14.72
C LYS A 198 -8.78 -20.89 -15.87
N TYR A 199 -7.49 -20.62 -15.61
CA TYR A 199 -6.57 -19.93 -16.51
C TYR A 199 -5.45 -20.81 -17.07
N SER A 200 -5.26 -22.02 -16.53
CA SER A 200 -4.31 -22.99 -17.08
C SER A 200 -4.85 -24.41 -17.00
N LYS A 201 -4.77 -25.15 -18.12
CA LYS A 201 -5.06 -26.60 -18.17
C LYS A 201 -3.83 -27.48 -17.90
N ASP A 202 -2.68 -26.85 -17.69
CA ASP A 202 -1.42 -27.55 -17.43
C ASP A 202 -1.37 -27.99 -15.97
N ALA A 203 -1.26 -29.30 -15.75
CA ALA A 203 -1.20 -29.89 -14.40
C ALA A 203 -0.01 -29.43 -13.56
N SER A 204 1.04 -28.86 -14.18
CA SER A 204 2.18 -28.27 -13.47
C SER A 204 1.90 -26.88 -12.88
N VAL A 205 0.79 -26.23 -13.27
CA VAL A 205 0.42 -24.89 -12.83
C VAL A 205 -0.67 -24.99 -11.78
N VAL A 206 -0.26 -25.03 -10.51
CA VAL A 206 -1.19 -25.21 -9.38
C VAL A 206 -1.34 -23.92 -8.58
N THR A 207 -0.28 -23.10 -8.51
CA THR A 207 -0.26 -21.88 -7.71
C THR A 207 -0.34 -20.62 -8.58
N THR A 208 -0.78 -19.53 -7.98
CA THR A 208 -0.75 -18.18 -8.58
C THR A 208 0.67 -17.79 -9.00
N LYS A 209 1.69 -18.23 -8.27
CA LYS A 209 3.10 -18.03 -8.64
C LYS A 209 3.50 -18.79 -9.90
N ASP A 210 3.05 -20.03 -10.06
CA ASP A 210 3.34 -20.82 -11.27
C ASP A 210 2.66 -20.21 -12.49
N LEU A 211 1.42 -19.75 -12.32
CA LEU A 211 0.71 -19.01 -13.36
C LEU A 211 1.41 -17.68 -13.65
N GLY A 212 1.85 -16.95 -12.61
CA GLY A 212 2.56 -15.69 -12.72
C GLY A 212 3.84 -15.80 -13.56
N LYS A 213 4.57 -16.93 -13.49
CA LYS A 213 5.71 -17.20 -14.38
C LYS A 213 5.29 -17.26 -15.85
N LYS A 214 4.21 -17.99 -16.16
CA LYS A 214 3.65 -18.06 -17.51
C LYS A 214 3.11 -16.73 -18.00
N LEU A 215 2.49 -15.96 -17.11
CA LEU A 215 1.96 -14.62 -17.41
C LEU A 215 3.10 -13.64 -17.69
N LYS A 216 4.21 -13.72 -16.96
CA LYS A 216 5.39 -12.89 -17.22
C LYS A 216 5.91 -13.07 -18.64
N GLU A 217 5.97 -14.32 -19.11
CA GLU A 217 6.37 -14.66 -20.48
C GLU A 217 5.31 -14.20 -21.50
N THR A 218 4.04 -14.58 -21.29
CA THR A 218 2.92 -14.24 -22.19
C THR A 218 2.74 -12.73 -22.35
N PHE A 219 2.83 -11.97 -21.25
CA PHE A 219 2.67 -10.52 -21.24
C PHE A 219 3.97 -9.77 -21.57
N ASN A 220 5.08 -10.48 -21.78
CA ASN A 220 6.39 -9.87 -22.03
C ASN A 220 6.78 -8.82 -20.96
N VAL A 221 6.62 -9.20 -19.68
CA VAL A 221 6.80 -8.29 -18.54
C VAL A 221 8.28 -8.25 -18.14
N HIS A 222 8.93 -7.13 -18.45
CA HIS A 222 10.32 -6.84 -18.10
C HIS A 222 10.42 -5.52 -17.33
N PRO A 223 10.13 -5.51 -16.01
CA PRO A 223 10.24 -4.31 -15.20
C PRO A 223 11.68 -3.81 -15.22
N LYS A 224 11.85 -2.51 -15.43
CA LYS A 224 13.16 -1.87 -15.36
C LYS A 224 13.52 -1.58 -13.91
N THR A 225 14.80 -1.71 -13.59
CA THR A 225 15.37 -1.40 -12.26
C THR A 225 16.35 -0.23 -12.31
N SER A 226 16.42 0.46 -13.45
CA SER A 226 17.24 1.66 -13.62
C SER A 226 16.59 2.88 -12.98
N CYS A 227 17.40 3.84 -12.55
CA CYS A 227 16.92 5.08 -11.92
C CYS A 227 15.90 5.82 -12.79
N ALA A 228 16.14 5.89 -14.11
CA ALA A 228 15.26 6.56 -15.07
C ALA A 228 13.83 5.99 -15.13
N THR A 229 13.61 4.79 -14.59
CA THR A 229 12.27 4.18 -14.51
C THR A 229 11.33 4.99 -13.61
N CYS A 230 11.85 5.55 -12.52
CA CYS A 230 11.03 6.20 -11.48
C CYS A 230 11.57 7.57 -11.05
N HIS A 231 12.82 7.90 -11.34
CA HIS A 231 13.47 9.15 -10.95
C HIS A 231 13.79 9.98 -12.19
N HIS A 232 12.85 10.81 -12.61
CA HIS A 232 12.99 11.75 -13.72
C HIS A 232 12.25 13.05 -13.42
#